data_AF-A0A6J2VGI8-F1
#
_entry.id   AF-A0A6J2VGI8-F1
#
_cell.length_a   1.000
_cell.length_b   1.000
_cell.length_c   1.000
_cell.angle_alpha   90.00
_cell.angle_beta   90.00
_cell.angle_gamma   90.00
#
_symmetry.space_group_name_H-M   'P 1'
#
loop_
_entity.id
_entity.type
_entity.pdbx_description
1 polymer ?
#
loop_
_entity_poly.entity_id
_entity_poly.type
_entity_poly.pdbx_seq_one_letter_code
_entity_poly.pdbx_strand_id
1 'polypeptide(L)'
;MGYILPHWVEEERPLQAVAKEITRNSWTTKISLPLRSESYQTRNLFHDVHPSLLLFLHRLRSVTIYSETDKQLVTMTRRDLSHNILEVEHTDGVERWLVVKRILYPKKIKEDVESTELALAFQLRDASVSDMKPQKQPVFAFLPLCNFGFRFIIQADFDIPSSRENIDRDSSWNQWLRSEIPQLFLHAMDTFSEHPEFSGLKGLCYFLQFIPQPSEILDFFNPVANQIIQLLKGKPFLPTKEDTDGRVEFKLPSQVAVCQDPLIQDVIGGEDLSRHLNLSYLHPMLQSALTNSLLSALGVHRLRAADVSAVSCALVKELAQSSNFHSADNLKKLAKLLVCNFRALEQEYGEVETLLQGLREIPMLPLADGRVVALSGEGVFFPLGDAKDAHTGMEALYRDLSIVEPGLLSCLDDLGNSQVRELLRRLQVHELEPRQVLREHIYPALRNGSWKTKPVDIVVSYLVFIKQHSQDQDYKGLTIPALTNKGLRCPAESKVWFSKDYGNIDLPSQLPGKHSFITLTV
;
A
#
# COMPACT_ATOMS: atom_id res chain seq x y z
N MET A 1 41.72 -32.05 -12.04
CA MET A 1 41.98 -30.95 -13.00
C MET A 1 43.46 -30.99 -13.35
N GLY A 2 43.80 -31.37 -14.59
CA GLY A 2 45.19 -31.25 -15.05
C GLY A 2 45.54 -29.77 -15.12
N TYR A 3 46.59 -29.35 -14.42
CA TYR A 3 47.11 -28.00 -14.56
C TYR A 3 47.70 -27.88 -15.96
N ILE A 4 47.25 -26.89 -16.74
CA ILE A 4 47.96 -26.49 -17.96
C ILE A 4 49.20 -25.74 -17.49
N LEU A 5 50.35 -26.40 -17.52
CA LEU A 5 51.64 -25.76 -17.28
C LEU A 5 52.08 -25.08 -18.59
N PRO A 6 52.10 -23.74 -18.66
CA PRO A 6 52.59 -23.05 -19.83
C PRO A 6 54.09 -23.31 -19.96
N HIS A 7 54.55 -23.62 -21.17
CA HIS A 7 55.96 -23.62 -21.50
C HIS A 7 56.30 -22.26 -22.12
N TRP A 8 57.23 -21.54 -21.49
CA TRP A 8 57.78 -20.32 -22.07
C TRP A 8 58.62 -20.69 -23.30
N VAL A 9 58.38 -20.02 -24.41
CA VAL A 9 59.13 -20.20 -25.66
C VAL A 9 60.01 -18.96 -25.83
N GLU A 10 61.33 -19.16 -25.91
CA GLU A 10 62.33 -18.07 -25.99
C GLU A 10 62.34 -17.38 -27.36
N GLU A 11 61.94 -18.09 -28.41
CA GLU A 11 61.84 -17.56 -29.76
C GLU A 11 60.44 -17.00 -30.02
N GLU A 12 60.36 -15.76 -30.52
CA GLU A 12 59.14 -15.24 -31.12
C GLU A 12 58.77 -16.12 -32.32
N ARG A 13 57.95 -17.15 -32.10
CA ARG A 13 57.33 -17.88 -33.20
C ARG A 13 56.40 -16.89 -33.91
N PRO A 14 56.65 -16.54 -35.17
CA PRO A 14 55.71 -15.72 -35.91
C PRO A 14 54.42 -16.53 -36.00
N LEU A 15 53.40 -16.12 -35.25
CA LEU A 15 52.04 -16.53 -35.52
C LEU A 15 51.81 -16.15 -36.98
N GLN A 16 51.61 -17.13 -37.86
CA GLN A 16 51.28 -16.86 -39.26
C GLN A 16 50.17 -15.80 -39.25
N ALA A 17 50.27 -14.82 -40.14
CA ALA A 17 49.48 -13.59 -40.07
C ALA A 17 47.98 -13.88 -40.29
N VAL A 18 47.25 -14.31 -39.26
CA VAL A 18 45.84 -14.71 -39.41
C VAL A 18 44.86 -13.61 -38.96
N ALA A 19 45.30 -12.60 -38.22
CA ALA A 19 44.52 -11.39 -37.99
C ALA A 19 45.41 -10.12 -37.99
N LYS A 20 45.19 -9.23 -38.95
CA LYS A 20 45.81 -7.88 -39.02
C LYS A 20 45.52 -7.04 -37.76
N GLU A 21 44.48 -7.39 -37.01
CA GLU A 21 44.04 -6.71 -35.79
C GLU A 21 44.93 -7.03 -34.58
N ILE A 22 45.43 -8.27 -34.47
CA ILE A 22 46.29 -8.71 -33.35
C ILE A 22 47.73 -8.21 -33.55
N THR A 23 48.17 -8.02 -34.79
CA THR A 23 49.53 -7.58 -35.12
C THR A 23 49.78 -6.09 -34.91
N ARG A 24 48.72 -5.26 -34.81
CA ARG A 24 48.83 -3.80 -34.63
C ARG A 24 49.09 -3.35 -33.19
N ASN A 25 48.76 -4.19 -32.20
CA ASN A 25 48.88 -3.83 -30.79
C ASN A 25 50.16 -4.43 -30.16
N SER A 26 50.79 -3.68 -29.26
CA SER A 26 51.86 -4.18 -28.40
C SER A 26 51.24 -4.95 -27.23
N TRP A 27 51.41 -6.27 -27.19
CA TRP A 27 50.84 -7.14 -26.16
C TRP A 27 51.87 -7.49 -25.09
N THR A 28 51.47 -7.47 -23.82
CA THR A 28 52.33 -7.87 -22.70
C THR A 28 52.45 -9.39 -22.55
N THR A 29 51.46 -10.15 -23.03
CA THR A 29 51.45 -11.62 -22.95
C THR A 29 50.62 -12.19 -24.09
N LYS A 30 51.15 -13.22 -24.77
CA LYS A 30 50.45 -13.96 -25.83
C LYS A 30 50.45 -15.43 -25.48
N ILE A 31 49.28 -16.06 -25.48
CA ILE A 31 49.14 -17.50 -25.23
C ILE A 31 48.65 -18.13 -26.53
N SER A 32 49.43 -19.07 -27.07
CA SER A 32 49.03 -19.89 -28.22
C SER A 32 48.60 -21.25 -27.71
N LEU A 33 47.35 -21.62 -28.00
CA LEU A 33 46.75 -22.88 -27.56
C LEU A 33 46.46 -23.76 -28.79
N PRO A 34 47.42 -24.58 -29.24
CA PRO A 34 47.20 -25.52 -30.33
C PRO A 34 46.28 -26.65 -29.85
N LEU A 35 45.01 -26.62 -30.28
CA LEU A 35 44.04 -27.66 -29.99
C LEU A 35 44.10 -28.77 -31.05
N ARG A 36 43.91 -30.02 -30.64
CA ARG A 36 43.75 -31.14 -31.59
C ARG A 36 42.39 -30.99 -32.30
N SER A 37 42.30 -31.49 -33.54
CA SER A 37 41.10 -31.42 -34.37
C SER A 37 39.86 -32.03 -33.71
N GLU A 38 40.05 -33.00 -32.79
CA GLU A 38 39.01 -33.77 -32.12
C GLU A 38 38.49 -33.12 -30.82
N SER A 39 39.16 -32.07 -30.30
CA SER A 39 38.80 -31.40 -29.03
C SER A 39 37.72 -30.32 -29.19
N TYR A 40 36.55 -30.70 -29.71
CA TYR A 40 35.41 -29.78 -29.90
C TYR A 40 34.90 -29.18 -28.58
N GLN A 41 34.89 -29.94 -27.49
CA GLN A 41 34.41 -29.49 -26.18
C GLN A 41 35.21 -28.31 -25.63
N THR A 42 36.52 -28.24 -25.89
CA THR A 42 37.40 -27.16 -25.44
C THR A 42 37.12 -25.83 -26.14
N ARG A 43 36.48 -25.84 -27.32
CA ARG A 43 36.12 -24.62 -28.07
C ARG A 43 35.00 -23.83 -27.37
N ASN A 44 34.05 -24.53 -26.76
CA ASN A 44 32.94 -23.89 -26.08
C ASN A 44 33.38 -23.18 -24.79
N LEU A 45 34.45 -23.66 -24.12
CA LEU A 45 34.96 -23.06 -22.89
C LEU A 45 35.43 -21.61 -23.04
N PHE A 46 35.83 -21.18 -24.24
CA PHE A 46 36.23 -19.78 -24.48
C PHE A 46 35.03 -18.85 -24.66
N HIS A 47 33.88 -19.38 -25.05
CA HIS A 47 32.62 -18.64 -25.11
C HIS A 47 32.08 -18.36 -23.69
N ASP A 48 32.48 -19.17 -22.71
CA ASP A 48 32.08 -18.99 -21.30
C ASP A 48 32.91 -17.90 -20.57
N VAL A 49 33.90 -17.30 -21.22
CA VAL A 49 34.70 -16.21 -20.64
C VAL A 49 33.86 -14.92 -20.61
N HIS A 50 33.25 -14.66 -19.46
CA HIS A 50 32.37 -13.50 -19.29
C HIS A 50 33.15 -12.17 -19.13
N PRO A 51 32.75 -11.07 -19.79
CA PRO A 51 33.42 -9.76 -19.68
C PRO A 51 33.57 -9.24 -18.24
N SER A 52 32.58 -9.54 -17.38
CA SER A 52 32.60 -9.14 -15.96
C SER A 52 33.75 -9.76 -15.15
N LEU A 53 34.46 -10.76 -15.68
CA LEU A 53 35.72 -11.25 -15.11
C LEU A 53 36.72 -10.12 -14.88
N LEU A 54 36.81 -9.16 -15.82
CA LEU A 54 37.77 -8.08 -15.75
C LEU A 54 37.53 -7.14 -14.55
N LEU A 55 36.31 -7.09 -13.99
CA LEU A 55 35.96 -6.18 -12.90
C LEU A 55 36.86 -6.35 -11.67
N PHE A 56 37.25 -7.59 -11.38
CA PHE A 56 37.95 -7.95 -10.14
C PHE A 56 39.44 -8.21 -10.34
N LEU A 57 39.94 -8.23 -11.58
CA LEU A 57 41.37 -8.43 -11.84
C LEU A 57 42.16 -7.16 -11.53
N HIS A 58 43.37 -7.29 -10.99
CA HIS A 58 44.14 -6.12 -10.56
C HIS A 58 44.99 -5.56 -11.71
N ARG A 59 45.59 -6.46 -12.51
CA ARG A 59 46.56 -6.12 -13.57
C ARG A 59 46.00 -6.27 -14.98
N LEU A 60 45.17 -7.29 -15.20
CA LEU A 60 44.60 -7.55 -16.52
C LEU A 60 43.49 -6.53 -16.81
N ARG A 61 43.63 -5.80 -17.92
CA ARG A 61 42.69 -4.76 -18.36
C ARG A 61 42.02 -5.10 -19.68
N SER A 62 42.66 -5.89 -20.53
CA SER A 62 42.10 -6.30 -21.81
C SER A 62 42.42 -7.77 -22.06
N VAL A 63 41.46 -8.48 -22.64
CA VAL A 63 41.60 -9.86 -23.12
C VAL A 63 41.06 -9.87 -24.54
N THR A 64 41.86 -10.43 -25.44
CA THR A 64 41.47 -10.63 -26.83
C THR A 64 41.68 -12.10 -27.16
N ILE A 65 40.59 -12.77 -27.55
CA ILE A 65 40.55 -14.18 -27.91
C ILE A 65 40.26 -14.25 -29.40
N TYR A 66 41.15 -14.91 -30.13
CA TYR A 66 40.98 -15.15 -31.56
C TYR A 66 40.85 -16.65 -31.83
N SER A 67 39.73 -17.05 -32.43
CA SER A 67 39.53 -18.41 -32.91
C SER A 67 39.84 -18.46 -34.41
N GLU A 68 40.91 -19.14 -34.79
CA GLU A 68 41.26 -19.35 -36.20
C GLU A 68 40.21 -20.23 -36.92
N THR A 69 39.61 -21.18 -36.19
CA THR A 69 38.60 -22.09 -36.75
C THR A 69 37.30 -21.36 -37.09
N ASP A 70 36.84 -20.50 -36.18
CA ASP A 70 35.57 -19.77 -36.35
C ASP A 70 35.77 -18.41 -37.03
N LYS A 71 37.04 -18.01 -37.22
CA LYS A 71 37.46 -16.68 -37.69
C LYS A 71 36.81 -15.54 -36.90
N GLN A 72 36.56 -15.77 -35.60
CA GLN A 72 35.98 -14.80 -34.69
C GLN A 72 37.03 -14.19 -33.78
N LEU A 73 36.89 -12.88 -33.55
CA LEU A 73 37.68 -12.12 -32.61
C LEU A 73 36.76 -11.60 -31.51
N VAL A 74 36.97 -12.08 -30.28
CA VAL A 74 36.30 -11.56 -29.09
C VAL A 74 37.29 -10.69 -28.33
N THR A 75 36.96 -9.41 -28.15
CA THR A 75 37.75 -8.48 -27.35
C THR A 75 36.90 -8.00 -26.19
N MET A 76 37.51 -7.91 -25.02
CA MET A 76 36.93 -7.31 -23.82
C MET A 76 37.97 -6.41 -23.16
N THR A 77 37.60 -5.19 -22.83
CA THR A 77 38.51 -4.19 -22.24
C THR A 77 37.80 -3.44 -21.14
N ARG A 78 38.40 -3.43 -19.95
CA ARG A 78 37.95 -2.66 -18.79
C ARG A 78 38.63 -1.30 -18.76
N ARG A 79 37.83 -0.26 -18.58
CA ARG A 79 38.23 1.11 -18.26
C ARG A 79 37.71 1.47 -16.87
N ASP A 80 38.59 1.99 -16.03
CA ASP A 80 38.23 2.44 -14.68
C ASP A 80 37.87 3.92 -14.75
N LEU A 81 36.63 4.25 -14.40
CA LEU A 81 36.12 5.61 -14.35
C LEU A 81 36.13 6.12 -12.90
N SER A 82 35.77 7.38 -12.70
CA SER A 82 35.64 7.98 -11.37
C SER A 82 34.48 7.37 -10.56
N HIS A 83 34.46 7.61 -9.25
CA HIS A 83 33.33 7.28 -8.36
C HIS A 83 32.93 5.78 -8.36
N ASN A 84 33.93 4.89 -8.40
CA ASN A 84 33.74 3.44 -8.35
C ASN A 84 33.01 2.84 -9.58
N ILE A 85 32.94 3.58 -10.69
CA ILE A 85 32.37 3.08 -11.94
C ILE A 85 33.45 2.39 -12.77
N LEU A 86 33.17 1.16 -13.20
CA LEU A 86 33.95 0.41 -14.18
C LEU A 86 33.15 0.25 -15.45
N GLU A 87 33.78 0.48 -16.59
CA GLU A 87 33.20 0.24 -17.91
C GLU A 87 33.90 -0.95 -18.56
N VAL A 88 33.15 -1.94 -19.02
CA VAL A 88 33.66 -3.10 -19.75
C VAL A 88 33.10 -3.04 -21.16
N GLU A 89 33.96 -2.71 -22.11
CA GLU A 89 33.67 -2.73 -23.54
C GLU A 89 33.98 -4.11 -24.09
N HIS A 90 32.99 -4.76 -24.71
CA HIS A 90 33.13 -6.05 -25.35
C HIS A 90 32.48 -6.06 -26.75
N THR A 91 32.57 -7.17 -27.47
CA THR A 91 32.08 -7.27 -28.86
C THR A 91 30.60 -6.96 -29.04
N ASP A 92 29.78 -7.18 -28.02
CA ASP A 92 28.32 -7.03 -28.09
C ASP A 92 27.84 -5.70 -27.50
N GLY A 93 28.73 -4.88 -26.95
CA GLY A 93 28.38 -3.58 -26.38
C GLY A 93 29.29 -3.13 -25.25
N VAL A 94 28.77 -2.17 -24.47
CA VAL A 94 29.46 -1.57 -23.34
C VAL A 94 28.61 -1.75 -22.09
N GLU A 95 29.20 -2.33 -21.04
CA GLU A 95 28.55 -2.48 -19.75
C GLU A 95 29.19 -1.57 -18.71
N ARG A 96 28.37 -0.86 -17.93
CA ARG A 96 28.82 -0.04 -16.81
C ARG A 96 28.47 -0.74 -15.50
N TRP A 97 29.38 -0.68 -14.53
CA TRP A 97 29.25 -1.37 -13.26
C TRP A 97 29.68 -0.44 -12.13
N LEU A 98 28.87 -0.30 -11.08
CA LEU A 98 29.33 0.25 -9.80
C LEU A 98 30.00 -0.88 -9.02
N VAL A 99 31.29 -0.76 -8.73
CA VAL A 99 32.07 -1.80 -8.03
C VAL A 99 32.60 -1.27 -6.71
N VAL A 100 32.09 -1.82 -5.61
CA VAL A 100 32.44 -1.42 -4.26
C VAL A 100 33.26 -2.54 -3.62
N LYS A 101 34.44 -2.19 -3.13
CA LYS A 101 35.43 -3.12 -2.59
C LYS A 101 35.73 -2.82 -1.13
N ARG A 102 36.03 -3.85 -0.36
CA ARG A 102 36.49 -3.72 1.03
C ARG A 102 37.55 -4.77 1.33
N ILE A 103 38.67 -4.30 1.89
CA ILE A 103 39.69 -5.18 2.45
C ILE A 103 39.23 -5.60 3.85
N LEU A 104 39.19 -6.91 4.07
CA LEU A 104 38.79 -7.54 5.33
C LEU A 104 40.01 -8.15 6.00
N TYR A 105 40.07 -8.07 7.32
CA TYR A 105 41.17 -8.59 8.14
C TYR A 105 40.65 -9.69 9.07
N PRO A 106 40.93 -10.98 8.76
CA PRO A 106 40.41 -12.09 9.54
C PRO A 106 41.11 -12.16 10.91
N LYS A 107 40.33 -12.27 11.99
CA LYS A 107 40.86 -12.47 13.33
C LYS A 107 40.92 -13.98 13.65
N LYS A 108 42.05 -14.61 13.39
CA LYS A 108 42.35 -16.02 13.74
C LYS A 108 41.49 -17.09 13.04
N ILE A 109 41.04 -16.84 11.82
CA ILE A 109 40.23 -17.81 11.05
C ILE A 109 41.12 -18.70 10.16
N LYS A 110 42.21 -18.13 9.63
CA LYS A 110 43.18 -18.80 8.77
C LYS A 110 44.57 -18.27 9.12
N GLU A 111 45.51 -19.14 9.46
CA GLU A 111 46.80 -18.76 10.06
C GLU A 111 47.74 -18.01 9.07
N ASP A 112 47.58 -18.25 7.76
CA ASP A 112 48.46 -17.70 6.72
C ASP A 112 47.83 -16.56 5.89
N VAL A 113 46.72 -15.98 6.33
CA VAL A 113 46.02 -14.91 5.57
C VAL A 113 45.91 -13.64 6.41
N GLU A 114 46.66 -12.60 6.02
CA GLU A 114 46.64 -11.29 6.67
C GLU A 114 45.39 -10.48 6.30
N SER A 115 44.98 -10.53 5.04
CA SER A 115 43.79 -9.83 4.54
C SER A 115 43.20 -10.49 3.30
N THR A 116 41.95 -10.17 3.01
CA THR A 116 41.24 -10.62 1.80
C THR A 116 40.36 -9.50 1.25
N GLU A 117 40.10 -9.49 -0.07
CA GLU A 117 39.22 -8.52 -0.72
C GLU A 117 37.83 -9.11 -0.92
N LEU A 118 36.81 -8.40 -0.43
CA LEU A 118 35.41 -8.64 -0.76
C LEU A 118 34.92 -7.51 -1.65
N ALA A 119 34.30 -7.85 -2.78
CA ALA A 119 33.77 -6.88 -3.74
C ALA A 119 32.32 -7.20 -4.13
N LEU A 120 31.53 -6.14 -4.28
CA LEU A 120 30.18 -6.18 -4.87
C LEU A 120 30.16 -5.38 -6.16
N ALA A 121 29.59 -5.92 -7.23
CA ALA A 121 29.41 -5.20 -8.49
C ALA A 121 27.94 -5.15 -8.93
N PHE A 122 27.44 -3.94 -9.14
CA PHE A 122 26.07 -3.66 -9.55
C PHE A 122 26.07 -3.17 -10.99
N GLN A 123 25.41 -3.92 -11.88
CA GLN A 123 25.31 -3.54 -13.29
C GLN A 123 24.43 -2.29 -13.41
N LEU A 124 24.96 -1.24 -14.02
CA LEU A 124 24.25 0.00 -14.29
C LEU A 124 23.64 -0.08 -15.69
N ARG A 125 22.36 0.28 -15.82
CA ARG A 125 21.65 0.33 -17.10
C ARG A 125 21.25 1.76 -17.42
N ASP A 126 21.19 2.08 -18.70
CA ASP A 126 20.71 3.38 -19.15
C ASP A 126 19.24 3.59 -18.77
N ALA A 127 18.92 4.82 -18.39
CA ALA A 127 17.62 5.24 -17.88
C ALA A 127 16.44 5.00 -18.85
N SER A 128 16.69 4.73 -20.13
CA SER A 128 15.67 4.40 -21.14
C SER A 128 15.08 3.00 -20.96
N VAL A 129 15.74 2.10 -20.21
CA VAL A 129 15.31 0.70 -19.98
C VAL A 129 14.90 0.46 -18.52
N SER A 130 14.49 1.53 -17.82
CA SER A 130 14.29 1.62 -16.36
C SER A 130 13.22 0.68 -15.77
N ASP A 131 12.41 0.01 -16.60
CA ASP A 131 11.28 -0.80 -16.13
C ASP A 131 11.61 -2.29 -15.93
N MET A 132 12.84 -2.70 -16.21
CA MET A 132 13.25 -4.11 -16.10
C MET A 132 14.14 -4.37 -14.88
N LYS A 133 13.66 -5.27 -14.01
CA LYS A 133 14.35 -5.73 -12.80
C LYS A 133 15.75 -6.28 -13.17
N PRO A 134 16.86 -5.91 -12.47
CA PRO A 134 18.23 -6.28 -12.88
C PRO A 134 18.43 -7.80 -13.01
N GLN A 135 19.24 -8.28 -13.96
CA GLN A 135 19.40 -9.73 -14.14
C GLN A 135 20.12 -10.40 -12.96
N LYS A 136 19.86 -11.70 -12.77
CA LYS A 136 20.57 -12.48 -11.75
C LYS A 136 22.03 -12.67 -12.18
N GLN A 137 22.96 -12.50 -11.25
CA GLN A 137 24.40 -12.50 -11.49
C GLN A 137 25.08 -13.69 -10.79
N PRO A 138 26.19 -14.21 -11.34
CA PRO A 138 26.96 -15.27 -10.69
C PRO A 138 27.78 -14.73 -9.51
N VAL A 139 28.12 -15.63 -8.58
CA VAL A 139 29.11 -15.38 -7.52
C VAL A 139 30.50 -15.73 -8.05
N PHE A 140 31.54 -15.02 -7.62
CA PHE A 140 32.90 -15.18 -8.12
C PHE A 140 33.85 -15.63 -7.02
N ALA A 141 34.72 -16.56 -7.39
CA ALA A 141 35.95 -16.92 -6.69
C ALA A 141 37.08 -16.91 -7.72
N PHE A 142 37.55 -15.71 -8.05
CA PHE A 142 38.34 -15.34 -9.24
C PHE A 142 37.62 -15.57 -10.58
N LEU A 143 37.06 -16.76 -10.81
CA LEU A 143 36.21 -17.09 -11.95
C LEU A 143 34.74 -17.16 -11.52
N PRO A 144 33.79 -16.97 -12.46
CA PRO A 144 32.36 -17.15 -12.18
C PRO A 144 32.07 -18.57 -11.65
N LEU A 145 31.20 -18.64 -10.65
CA LEU A 145 30.57 -19.85 -10.13
C LEU A 145 29.09 -19.86 -10.56
N CYS A 146 28.28 -20.71 -9.91
CA CYS A 146 26.83 -20.76 -10.09
C CYS A 146 26.12 -19.47 -9.66
N ASN A 147 24.89 -19.33 -10.15
CA ASN A 147 23.98 -18.26 -9.77
C ASN A 147 23.23 -18.63 -8.47
N PHE A 148 23.37 -17.80 -7.44
CA PHE A 148 22.73 -18.01 -6.13
C PHE A 148 21.49 -17.14 -5.90
N GLY A 149 21.01 -16.46 -6.94
CA GLY A 149 19.80 -15.63 -6.90
C GLY A 149 20.05 -14.12 -6.76
N PHE A 150 21.29 -13.71 -6.49
CA PHE A 150 21.65 -12.29 -6.40
C PHE A 150 21.52 -11.58 -7.74
N ARG A 151 21.23 -10.29 -7.69
CA ARG A 151 21.11 -9.42 -8.87
C ARG A 151 22.32 -8.50 -9.06
N PHE A 152 23.36 -8.76 -8.27
CA PHE A 152 24.66 -8.11 -8.26
C PHE A 152 25.71 -9.21 -8.08
N ILE A 153 26.92 -8.98 -8.56
CA ILE A 153 28.03 -9.92 -8.42
C ILE A 153 28.60 -9.80 -7.01
N ILE A 154 28.89 -10.94 -6.38
CA ILE A 154 29.70 -11.03 -5.17
C ILE A 154 31.02 -11.68 -5.58
N GLN A 155 32.14 -11.03 -5.32
CA GLN A 155 33.46 -11.62 -5.46
C GLN A 155 34.15 -11.69 -4.10
N ALA A 156 34.64 -12.87 -3.74
CA ALA A 156 35.49 -13.07 -2.59
C ALA A 156 36.42 -14.27 -2.82
N ASP A 157 37.42 -14.44 -1.96
CA ASP A 157 38.30 -15.62 -1.94
C ASP A 157 37.61 -16.80 -1.24
N PHE A 158 36.54 -17.34 -1.83
CA PHE A 158 35.80 -18.46 -1.25
C PHE A 158 36.57 -19.78 -1.42
N ASP A 159 36.59 -20.60 -0.36
CA ASP A 159 37.02 -22.00 -0.45
C ASP A 159 35.98 -22.78 -1.28
N ILE A 160 36.42 -23.44 -2.35
CA ILE A 160 35.55 -24.15 -3.29
C ILE A 160 35.99 -25.61 -3.46
N PRO A 161 35.04 -26.55 -3.65
CA PRO A 161 35.37 -27.94 -3.96
C PRO A 161 36.02 -28.06 -5.34
N SER A 162 36.70 -29.18 -5.59
CA SER A 162 37.42 -29.46 -6.84
C SER A 162 36.56 -29.34 -8.11
N SER A 163 35.24 -29.58 -8.02
CA SER A 163 34.31 -29.42 -9.15
C SER A 163 34.08 -27.96 -9.53
N ARG A 164 34.30 -27.01 -8.61
CA ARG A 164 33.97 -25.57 -8.73
C ARG A 164 32.50 -25.27 -9.05
N GLU A 165 31.61 -26.23 -8.82
CA GLU A 165 30.17 -26.08 -9.07
C GLU A 165 29.43 -25.42 -7.89
N ASN A 166 30.03 -25.34 -6.71
CA ASN A 166 29.42 -24.75 -5.52
C ASN A 166 30.48 -24.15 -4.59
N ILE A 167 30.07 -23.67 -3.42
CA ILE A 167 30.91 -23.16 -2.35
C ILE A 167 30.96 -24.19 -1.22
N ASP A 168 32.11 -24.33 -0.57
CA ASP A 168 32.23 -25.15 0.65
C ASP A 168 31.45 -24.51 1.81
N ARG A 169 30.38 -25.17 2.24
CA ARG A 169 29.45 -24.66 3.25
C ARG A 169 29.99 -24.81 4.68
N ASP A 170 30.86 -25.79 4.89
CA ASP A 170 31.39 -26.15 6.19
C ASP A 170 32.67 -25.35 6.53
N SER A 171 33.26 -24.68 5.53
CA SER A 171 34.37 -23.75 5.72
C SER A 171 33.98 -22.57 6.62
N SER A 172 34.66 -22.45 7.78
CA SER A 172 34.54 -21.31 8.69
C SER A 172 34.94 -19.99 8.02
N TRP A 173 35.88 -20.05 7.09
CA TRP A 173 36.32 -18.91 6.27
C TRP A 173 35.18 -18.39 5.39
N ASN A 174 34.50 -19.27 4.66
CA ASN A 174 33.36 -18.89 3.83
C ASN A 174 32.19 -18.34 4.67
N GLN A 175 31.90 -18.97 5.82
CA GLN A 175 30.85 -18.50 6.71
C GLN A 175 31.12 -17.08 7.24
N TRP A 176 32.39 -16.78 7.55
CA TRP A 176 32.82 -15.44 7.92
C TRP A 176 32.71 -14.45 6.76
N LEU A 177 33.28 -14.75 5.58
CA LEU A 177 33.16 -13.90 4.39
C LEU A 177 31.70 -13.57 4.08
N ARG A 178 30.82 -14.57 4.16
CA ARG A 178 29.38 -14.40 3.96
C ARG A 178 28.77 -13.39 4.94
N SER A 179 29.22 -13.39 6.20
CA SER A 179 28.72 -12.48 7.25
C SER A 179 29.12 -11.02 7.03
N GLU A 180 30.15 -10.77 6.23
CA GLU A 180 30.63 -9.41 5.90
C GLU A 180 29.88 -8.79 4.71
N ILE A 181 29.21 -9.61 3.89
CA ILE A 181 28.47 -9.17 2.69
C ILE A 181 27.39 -8.12 3.01
N PRO A 182 26.51 -8.29 4.03
CA PRO A 182 25.46 -7.31 4.32
C PRO A 182 25.98 -5.90 4.64
N GLN A 183 27.11 -5.81 5.34
CA GLN A 183 27.73 -4.53 5.69
C GLN A 183 28.33 -3.83 4.46
N LEU A 184 28.90 -4.61 3.53
CA LEU A 184 29.37 -4.06 2.26
C LEU A 184 28.21 -3.63 1.35
N PHE A 185 27.09 -4.35 1.38
CA PHE A 185 25.88 -3.97 0.64
C PHE A 185 25.33 -2.61 1.10
N LEU A 186 25.24 -2.37 2.42
CA LEU A 186 24.83 -1.06 2.94
C LEU A 186 25.79 0.06 2.52
N HIS A 187 27.09 -0.20 2.56
CA HIS A 187 28.07 0.76 2.11
C HIS A 187 27.96 1.05 0.61
N ALA A 188 27.61 0.04 -0.19
CA ALA A 188 27.32 0.24 -1.60
C ALA A 188 26.05 1.09 -1.81
N MET A 189 25.03 0.94 -0.97
CA MET A 189 23.84 1.81 -0.99
C MET A 189 24.20 3.27 -0.72
N ASP A 190 25.07 3.53 0.25
CA ASP A 190 25.54 4.88 0.58
C ASP A 190 26.35 5.47 -0.58
N THR A 191 27.31 4.69 -1.10
CA THR A 191 28.11 5.05 -2.28
C THR A 191 27.23 5.39 -3.48
N PHE A 192 26.16 4.61 -3.69
CA PHE A 192 25.21 4.83 -4.78
C PHE A 192 24.38 6.10 -4.57
N SER A 193 23.92 6.35 -3.34
CA SER A 193 23.08 7.51 -3.00
C SER A 193 23.84 8.84 -3.11
N GLU A 194 25.15 8.81 -2.85
CA GLU A 194 26.06 9.96 -2.99
C GLU A 194 26.56 10.17 -4.43
N HIS A 195 26.29 9.22 -5.34
CA HIS A 195 26.82 9.26 -6.70
C HIS A 195 26.14 10.37 -7.53
N PRO A 196 26.91 11.24 -8.23
CA PRO A 196 26.34 12.36 -9.00
C PRO A 196 25.30 11.93 -10.04
N GLU A 197 25.57 10.85 -10.79
CA GLU A 197 24.67 10.34 -11.85
C GLU A 197 23.37 9.72 -11.31
N PHE A 198 23.36 9.28 -10.05
CA PHE A 198 22.24 8.54 -9.45
C PHE A 198 21.69 9.21 -8.20
N SER A 199 21.99 10.49 -8.02
CA SER A 199 21.50 11.27 -6.90
C SER A 199 19.97 11.41 -6.95
N GLY A 200 19.35 11.37 -5.76
CA GLY A 200 17.90 11.54 -5.60
C GLY A 200 17.07 10.25 -5.77
N LEU A 201 15.76 10.44 -5.93
CA LEU A 201 14.77 9.36 -5.79
C LEU A 201 14.85 8.28 -6.88
N LYS A 202 15.18 8.66 -8.13
CA LYS A 202 15.28 7.70 -9.23
C LYS A 202 16.41 6.69 -9.01
N GLY A 203 17.56 7.18 -8.57
CA GLY A 203 18.69 6.32 -8.26
C GLY A 203 18.37 5.41 -7.08
N LEU A 204 17.77 5.94 -6.00
CA LEU A 204 17.33 5.11 -4.89
C LEU A 204 16.37 4.00 -5.36
N CYS A 205 15.33 4.33 -6.14
CA CYS A 205 14.43 3.33 -6.72
C CYS A 205 15.17 2.24 -7.49
N TYR A 206 16.18 2.62 -8.27
CA TYR A 206 17.00 1.68 -9.02
C TYR A 206 17.81 0.78 -8.09
N PHE A 207 18.49 1.35 -7.09
CA PHE A 207 19.32 0.57 -6.17
C PHE A 207 18.50 -0.44 -5.35
N LEU A 208 17.30 -0.06 -4.91
CA LEU A 208 16.43 -0.94 -4.13
C LEU A 208 16.00 -2.21 -4.89
N GLN A 209 16.07 -2.22 -6.22
CA GLN A 209 15.83 -3.43 -7.02
C GLN A 209 16.91 -4.51 -6.83
N PHE A 210 18.09 -4.15 -6.32
CA PHE A 210 19.16 -5.09 -5.99
C PHE A 210 18.98 -5.76 -4.62
N ILE A 211 18.04 -5.33 -3.79
CA ILE A 211 17.80 -5.96 -2.48
C ILE A 211 17.40 -7.43 -2.70
N PRO A 212 18.19 -8.38 -2.19
CA PRO A 212 17.90 -9.80 -2.38
C PRO A 212 16.66 -10.22 -1.58
N GLN A 213 15.73 -10.92 -2.23
CA GLN A 213 14.56 -11.47 -1.54
C GLN A 213 14.90 -12.84 -0.93
N PRO A 214 14.49 -13.13 0.33
CA PRO A 214 14.82 -14.41 0.97
C PRO A 214 14.33 -15.65 0.22
N SER A 215 13.26 -15.53 -0.58
CA SER A 215 12.74 -16.59 -1.44
C SER A 215 13.52 -16.79 -2.74
N GLU A 216 14.29 -15.79 -3.18
CA GLU A 216 15.09 -15.86 -4.41
C GLU A 216 16.50 -16.41 -4.17
N ILE A 217 17.03 -16.29 -2.93
CA ILE A 217 18.41 -16.66 -2.59
C ILE A 217 18.53 -18.12 -2.16
N LEU A 218 19.49 -18.81 -2.78
CA LEU A 218 19.70 -20.23 -2.62
C LEU A 218 20.68 -20.58 -1.48
N ASP A 219 20.38 -21.68 -0.79
CA ASP A 219 21.29 -22.44 0.07
C ASP A 219 22.14 -21.60 1.04
N PHE A 220 23.46 -21.60 0.81
CA PHE A 220 24.49 -21.03 1.65
C PHE A 220 24.28 -19.53 1.89
N PHE A 221 23.76 -18.80 0.90
CA PHE A 221 23.65 -17.36 0.98
C PHE A 221 22.32 -16.85 1.55
N ASN A 222 21.37 -17.73 1.86
CA ASN A 222 20.05 -17.33 2.35
C ASN A 222 20.12 -16.34 3.55
N PRO A 223 21.02 -16.53 4.55
CA PRO A 223 21.14 -15.58 5.66
C PRO A 223 21.55 -14.16 5.27
N VAL A 224 22.25 -13.98 4.14
CA VAL A 224 22.67 -12.65 3.65
C VAL A 224 21.44 -11.79 3.36
N ALA A 225 20.42 -12.35 2.70
CA ALA A 225 19.20 -11.60 2.38
C ALA A 225 18.48 -11.14 3.66
N ASN A 226 18.33 -12.04 4.63
CA ASN A 226 17.70 -11.73 5.91
C ASN A 226 18.50 -10.66 6.67
N GLN A 227 19.83 -10.77 6.71
CA GLN A 227 20.68 -9.80 7.39
C GLN A 227 20.65 -8.42 6.72
N ILE A 228 20.67 -8.33 5.39
CA ILE A 228 20.51 -7.07 4.66
C ILE A 228 19.17 -6.42 5.02
N ILE A 229 18.07 -7.17 4.99
CA ILE A 229 16.74 -6.66 5.33
C ILE A 229 16.67 -6.18 6.79
N GLN A 230 17.27 -6.92 7.72
CA GLN A 230 17.32 -6.53 9.14
C GLN A 230 18.12 -5.25 9.36
N LEU A 231 19.23 -5.08 8.65
CA LEU A 231 20.03 -3.85 8.74
C LEU A 231 19.27 -2.66 8.12
N LEU A 232 18.59 -2.86 6.99
CA LEU A 232 17.76 -1.84 6.35
C LEU A 232 16.57 -1.40 7.22
N LYS A 233 15.97 -2.32 7.99
CA LYS A 233 14.92 -2.00 8.97
C LYS A 233 15.36 -0.97 10.01
N GLY A 234 16.64 -1.00 10.39
CA GLY A 234 17.22 -0.07 11.37
C GLY A 234 17.71 1.24 10.80
N LYS A 235 17.63 1.47 9.47
CA LYS A 235 18.17 2.65 8.81
C LYS A 235 17.05 3.53 8.24
N PRO A 236 17.03 4.85 8.50
CA PRO A 236 16.06 5.74 7.90
C PRO A 236 16.49 6.06 6.45
N PHE A 237 15.95 5.31 5.49
CA PHE A 237 16.27 5.48 4.06
C PHE A 237 15.04 5.56 3.16
N LEU A 238 13.82 5.41 3.69
CA LEU A 238 12.62 5.46 2.87
C LEU A 238 12.11 6.91 2.77
N PRO A 239 12.04 7.49 1.56
CA PRO A 239 11.47 8.81 1.33
C PRO A 239 9.96 8.79 1.53
N THR A 240 9.44 9.78 2.25
CA THR A 240 8.01 10.02 2.40
C THR A 240 7.45 10.77 1.20
N LYS A 241 6.12 10.75 1.05
CA LYS A 241 5.40 11.66 0.16
C LYS A 241 5.78 13.11 0.51
N GLU A 242 5.90 13.94 -0.51
CA GLU A 242 6.21 15.36 -0.38
C GLU A 242 5.21 16.04 0.57
N ASP A 243 5.72 16.87 1.47
CA ASP A 243 4.90 17.76 2.29
C ASP A 243 4.31 18.90 1.45
N THR A 244 3.53 19.78 2.09
CA THR A 244 2.95 20.97 1.44
C THR A 244 4.00 21.94 0.90
N ASP A 245 5.23 21.88 1.40
CA ASP A 245 6.38 22.69 0.99
C ASP A 245 7.27 21.97 -0.06
N GLY A 246 6.88 20.77 -0.52
CA GLY A 246 7.63 19.96 -1.48
C GLY A 246 8.87 19.26 -0.88
N ARG A 247 9.00 19.17 0.44
CA ARG A 247 10.12 18.51 1.12
C ARG A 247 9.87 17.02 1.27
N VAL A 248 10.92 16.24 1.05
CA VAL A 248 10.93 14.79 1.24
C VAL A 248 11.74 14.46 2.48
N GLU A 249 11.12 13.80 3.44
CA GLU A 249 11.77 13.31 4.66
C GLU A 249 12.13 11.83 4.50
N PHE A 250 13.27 11.41 5.06
CA PHE A 250 13.67 10.01 5.09
C PHE A 250 13.37 9.39 6.45
N LYS A 251 12.54 8.35 6.46
CA LYS A 251 12.11 7.66 7.69
C LYS A 251 12.47 6.18 7.71
N LEU A 252 12.37 5.59 8.90
CA LEU A 252 12.50 4.15 9.08
C LEU A 252 11.37 3.41 8.36
N PRO A 253 11.60 2.19 7.84
CA PRO A 253 10.53 1.39 7.25
C PRO A 253 9.29 1.24 8.13
N SER A 254 9.45 1.07 9.44
CA SER A 254 8.35 0.95 10.41
C SER A 254 7.53 2.23 10.60
N GLN A 255 8.04 3.39 10.16
CA GLN A 255 7.37 4.69 10.27
C GLN A 255 6.69 5.11 8.96
N VAL A 256 6.76 4.26 7.93
CA VAL A 256 6.24 4.55 6.60
C VAL A 256 5.07 3.64 6.30
N ALA A 257 4.03 4.19 5.68
CA ALA A 257 2.83 3.48 5.30
C ALA A 257 2.59 3.48 3.79
N VAL A 258 2.01 2.39 3.29
CA VAL A 258 1.49 2.27 1.92
C VAL A 258 0.00 2.01 1.93
N CYS A 259 -0.69 2.68 1.01
CA CYS A 259 -2.11 2.50 0.73
C CYS A 259 -2.32 2.56 -0.78
N GLN A 260 -3.08 1.63 -1.36
CA GLN A 260 -3.36 1.63 -2.80
C GLN A 260 -4.65 2.36 -3.15
N ASP A 261 -5.53 2.60 -2.18
CA ASP A 261 -6.81 3.27 -2.41
C ASP A 261 -6.60 4.79 -2.49
N PRO A 262 -6.87 5.42 -3.66
CA PRO A 262 -6.66 6.85 -3.83
C PRO A 262 -7.61 7.69 -2.98
N LEU A 263 -8.81 7.19 -2.68
CA LEU A 263 -9.76 7.90 -1.82
C LEU A 263 -9.26 7.95 -0.38
N ILE A 264 -8.68 6.85 0.12
CA ILE A 264 -8.10 6.82 1.47
C ILE A 264 -6.95 7.83 1.56
N GLN A 265 -6.09 7.93 0.55
CA GLN A 265 -5.00 8.91 0.54
C GLN A 265 -5.47 10.37 0.40
N ASP A 266 -6.61 10.62 -0.25
CA ASP A 266 -7.23 11.95 -0.38
C ASP A 266 -7.84 12.40 0.96
N VAL A 267 -8.55 11.50 1.63
CA VAL A 267 -9.33 11.80 2.83
C VAL A 267 -8.48 11.78 4.09
N ILE A 268 -7.60 10.78 4.21
CA ILE A 268 -6.63 10.67 5.29
C ILE A 268 -5.31 11.23 4.75
N GLY A 269 -5.09 12.52 5.00
CA GLY A 269 -3.88 13.20 4.57
C GLY A 269 -2.63 12.72 5.30
N GLY A 270 -1.45 13.14 4.81
CA GLY A 270 -0.18 12.83 5.47
C GLY A 270 -0.09 13.38 6.89
N GLU A 271 -0.68 14.54 7.14
CA GLU A 271 -0.74 15.15 8.48
C GLU A 271 -1.61 14.34 9.44
N ASP A 272 -2.79 13.91 9.01
CA ASP A 272 -3.72 13.14 9.85
C ASP A 272 -3.12 11.76 10.18
N LEU A 273 -2.48 11.12 9.19
CA LEU A 273 -1.79 9.86 9.39
C LEU A 273 -0.62 10.00 10.39
N SER A 274 0.17 11.07 10.26
CA SER A 274 1.27 11.37 11.17
C SER A 274 0.77 11.67 12.57
N ARG A 275 -0.27 12.50 12.71
CA ARG A 275 -0.84 12.94 13.99
C ARG A 275 -1.43 11.77 14.79
N HIS A 276 -2.12 10.84 14.13
CA HIS A 276 -2.88 9.79 14.82
C HIS A 276 -2.16 8.44 14.88
N LEU A 277 -1.26 8.13 13.95
CA LEU A 277 -0.55 6.84 13.91
C LEU A 277 0.98 6.97 13.94
N ASN A 278 1.55 8.18 13.94
CA ASN A 278 3.00 8.43 13.78
C ASN A 278 3.58 7.78 12.51
N LEU A 279 2.76 7.69 11.46
CA LEU A 279 3.14 7.12 10.16
C LEU A 279 3.14 8.21 9.07
N SER A 280 3.93 8.00 8.03
CA SER A 280 3.96 8.88 6.85
C SER A 280 3.82 8.07 5.57
N TYR A 281 3.10 8.59 4.58
CA TYR A 281 2.95 7.89 3.30
C TYR A 281 4.29 7.72 2.58
N LEU A 282 4.53 6.56 1.99
CA LEU A 282 5.69 6.31 1.13
C LEU A 282 5.62 7.21 -0.12
N HIS A 283 6.77 7.67 -0.60
CA HIS A 283 6.84 8.42 -1.84
C HIS A 283 6.25 7.61 -3.03
N PRO A 284 5.34 8.20 -3.86
CA PRO A 284 4.64 7.46 -4.93
C PRO A 284 5.55 6.73 -5.91
N MET A 285 6.70 7.32 -6.27
CA MET A 285 7.68 6.69 -7.16
C MET A 285 8.25 5.37 -6.61
N LEU A 286 8.45 5.26 -5.29
CA LEU A 286 8.93 4.02 -4.68
C LEU A 286 7.79 3.01 -4.55
N GLN A 287 6.58 3.49 -4.24
CA GLN A 287 5.39 2.63 -4.19
C GLN A 287 5.15 1.92 -5.52
N SER A 288 5.42 2.57 -6.67
CA SER A 288 5.32 1.94 -7.99
C SER A 288 6.52 1.04 -8.34
N ALA A 289 7.72 1.34 -7.84
CA ALA A 289 8.95 0.62 -8.20
C ALA A 289 9.17 -0.67 -7.40
N LEU A 290 8.66 -0.75 -6.16
CA LEU A 290 8.94 -1.86 -5.24
C LEU A 290 7.81 -2.88 -5.20
N THR A 291 8.15 -4.16 -5.02
CA THR A 291 7.16 -5.23 -4.88
C THR A 291 6.56 -5.25 -3.48
N ASN A 292 5.29 -5.64 -3.35
CA ASN A 292 4.61 -5.80 -2.06
C ASN A 292 5.35 -6.78 -1.12
N SER A 293 5.99 -7.81 -1.68
CA SER A 293 6.81 -8.75 -0.91
C SER A 293 8.00 -8.08 -0.24
N LEU A 294 8.67 -7.15 -0.93
CA LEU A 294 9.83 -6.44 -0.40
C LEU A 294 9.40 -5.38 0.63
N LEU A 295 8.32 -4.64 0.35
CA LEU A 295 7.76 -3.67 1.30
C LEU A 295 7.39 -4.36 2.63
N SER A 296 6.72 -5.50 2.57
CA SER A 296 6.41 -6.32 3.74
C SER A 296 7.67 -6.84 4.45
N ALA A 297 8.65 -7.33 3.68
CA ALA A 297 9.91 -7.83 4.25
C ALA A 297 10.69 -6.72 4.97
N LEU A 298 10.70 -5.50 4.43
CA LEU A 298 11.29 -4.31 5.05
C LEU A 298 10.50 -3.81 6.27
N GLY A 299 9.28 -4.29 6.50
CA GLY A 299 8.43 -3.84 7.61
C GLY A 299 7.75 -2.51 7.35
N VAL A 300 7.53 -2.14 6.08
CA VAL A 300 6.69 -1.00 5.71
C VAL A 300 5.25 -1.33 6.07
N HIS A 301 4.60 -0.41 6.77
CA HIS A 301 3.24 -0.63 7.26
C HIS A 301 2.23 -0.58 6.11
N ARG A 302 1.40 -1.59 5.96
CA ARG A 302 0.26 -1.53 5.04
C ARG A 302 -0.95 -1.05 5.82
N LEU A 303 -1.57 0.05 5.37
CA LEU A 303 -2.78 0.53 6.04
C LEU A 303 -3.88 -0.55 5.98
N ARG A 304 -4.31 -0.97 7.16
CA ARG A 304 -5.36 -1.93 7.43
C ARG A 304 -6.66 -1.22 7.80
N ALA A 305 -7.77 -1.94 7.79
CA ALA A 305 -9.07 -1.40 8.18
C ALA A 305 -9.08 -0.92 9.63
N ALA A 306 -8.34 -1.58 10.53
CA ALA A 306 -8.09 -1.11 11.89
C ALA A 306 -7.45 0.29 11.93
N ASP A 307 -6.45 0.55 11.09
CA ASP A 307 -5.74 1.83 11.03
C ASP A 307 -6.64 2.93 10.49
N VAL A 308 -7.34 2.64 9.38
CA VAL A 308 -8.31 3.54 8.76
C VAL A 308 -9.43 3.88 9.74
N SER A 309 -9.92 2.89 10.47
CA SER A 309 -10.94 3.08 11.50
C SER A 309 -10.42 3.97 12.61
N ALA A 310 -9.23 3.68 13.17
CA ALA A 310 -8.64 4.48 14.25
C ALA A 310 -8.46 5.96 13.87
N VAL A 311 -7.94 6.23 12.65
CA VAL A 311 -7.79 7.60 12.16
C VAL A 311 -9.15 8.25 11.91
N SER A 312 -10.09 7.52 11.30
CA SER A 312 -11.46 8.03 11.07
C SER A 312 -12.14 8.40 12.39
N CYS A 313 -11.99 7.58 13.44
CA CYS A 313 -12.51 7.86 14.77
C CYS A 313 -11.96 9.17 15.34
N ALA A 314 -10.66 9.39 15.19
CA ALA A 314 -10.01 10.59 15.69
C ALA A 314 -10.51 11.83 14.94
N LEU A 315 -10.55 11.77 13.60
CA LEU A 315 -11.06 12.85 12.76
C LEU A 315 -12.53 13.18 13.04
N VAL A 316 -13.36 12.17 13.28
CA VAL A 316 -14.77 12.39 13.64
C VAL A 316 -14.91 13.04 15.02
N LYS A 317 -14.09 12.66 15.99
CA LYS A 317 -14.06 13.31 17.32
C LYS A 317 -13.65 14.78 17.22
N GLU A 318 -12.70 15.11 16.35
CA GLU A 318 -12.31 16.50 16.08
C GLU A 318 -13.46 17.28 15.41
N LEU A 319 -14.13 16.66 14.43
CA LEU A 319 -15.31 17.25 13.80
C LEU A 319 -16.43 17.51 14.80
N ALA A 320 -16.68 16.58 15.73
CA ALA A 320 -17.72 16.72 16.77
C ALA A 320 -17.43 17.85 17.77
N GLN A 321 -16.15 18.23 17.96
CA GLN A 321 -15.75 19.37 18.77
C GLN A 321 -15.91 20.71 18.03
N SER A 322 -16.03 20.69 16.70
CA SER A 322 -16.27 21.89 15.91
C SER A 322 -17.74 22.33 16.02
N SER A 323 -17.98 23.64 16.12
CA SER A 323 -19.33 24.20 16.34
C SER A 323 -20.33 23.97 15.21
N ASN A 324 -19.90 23.44 14.04
CA ASN A 324 -20.71 23.28 12.82
C ASN A 324 -20.66 21.85 12.24
N PHE A 325 -20.89 20.80 13.06
CA PHE A 325 -20.86 19.40 12.61
C PHE A 325 -21.80 19.11 11.42
N HIS A 326 -22.98 19.74 11.39
CA HIS A 326 -24.02 19.55 10.37
C HIS A 326 -23.81 20.36 9.08
N SER A 327 -22.67 21.02 8.91
CA SER A 327 -22.37 21.72 7.65
C SER A 327 -22.22 20.73 6.49
N ALA A 328 -22.63 21.14 5.29
CA ALA A 328 -22.55 20.29 4.09
C ALA A 328 -21.13 19.75 3.82
N ASP A 329 -20.10 20.55 4.10
CA ASP A 329 -18.70 20.15 3.94
C ASP A 329 -18.28 19.09 4.96
N ASN A 330 -18.71 19.21 6.22
CA ASN A 330 -18.42 18.23 7.26
C ASN A 330 -19.17 16.91 7.03
N LEU A 331 -20.44 16.98 6.60
CA LEU A 331 -21.21 15.80 6.20
C LEU A 331 -20.55 15.08 5.02
N LYS A 332 -20.06 15.84 4.04
CA LYS A 332 -19.32 15.27 2.90
C LYS A 332 -18.00 14.62 3.33
N LYS A 333 -17.25 15.25 4.24
CA LYS A 333 -16.02 14.67 4.81
C LYS A 333 -16.31 13.40 5.60
N LEU A 334 -17.36 13.39 6.42
CA LEU A 334 -17.82 12.22 7.15
C LEU A 334 -18.24 11.08 6.22
N ALA A 335 -19.03 11.37 5.18
CA ALA A 335 -19.43 10.37 4.20
C ALA A 335 -18.21 9.77 3.49
N LYS A 336 -17.24 10.59 3.08
CA LYS A 336 -15.97 10.11 2.51
C LYS A 336 -15.21 9.20 3.49
N LEU A 337 -15.13 9.55 4.77
CA LEU A 337 -14.52 8.70 5.81
C LEU A 337 -15.26 7.36 5.96
N LEU A 338 -16.59 7.36 5.96
CA LEU A 338 -17.39 6.12 5.99
C LEU A 338 -17.08 5.26 4.76
N VAL A 339 -16.97 5.85 3.57
CA VAL A 339 -16.55 5.11 2.36
C VAL A 339 -15.14 4.53 2.51
N CYS A 340 -14.19 5.28 3.07
CA CYS A 340 -12.84 4.77 3.35
C CYS A 340 -12.86 3.53 4.25
N ASN A 341 -13.67 3.56 5.33
CA ASN A 341 -13.83 2.41 6.22
C ASN A 341 -14.45 1.22 5.49
N PHE A 342 -15.51 1.44 4.70
CA PHE A 342 -16.14 0.39 3.91
C PHE A 342 -15.13 -0.28 2.97
N ARG A 343 -14.38 0.51 2.19
CA ARG A 343 -13.39 -0.01 1.23
C ARG A 343 -12.24 -0.74 1.91
N ALA A 344 -11.81 -0.26 3.08
CA ALA A 344 -10.76 -0.92 3.85
C ALA A 344 -11.25 -2.28 4.41
N LEU A 345 -12.48 -2.36 4.92
CA LEU A 345 -13.08 -3.60 5.41
C LEU A 345 -13.26 -4.65 4.31
N GLU A 346 -13.62 -4.24 3.09
CA GLU A 346 -13.75 -5.16 1.95
C GLU A 346 -12.42 -5.80 1.52
N GLN A 347 -11.28 -5.18 1.88
CA GLN A 347 -9.96 -5.72 1.57
C GLN A 347 -9.44 -6.72 2.61
N GLU A 348 -10.10 -6.85 3.76
CA GLU A 348 -9.66 -7.71 4.86
C GLU A 348 -10.43 -9.03 4.93
N TYR A 349 -9.66 -10.11 5.11
CA TYR A 349 -10.19 -11.45 5.35
C TYR A 349 -10.01 -11.78 6.84
N GLY A 350 -11.00 -11.43 7.66
CA GLY A 350 -11.03 -11.72 9.10
C GLY A 350 -11.17 -10.47 9.98
N GLU A 351 -11.60 -10.66 11.25
CA GLU A 351 -11.79 -9.58 12.26
C GLU A 351 -12.78 -8.45 11.90
N VAL A 352 -13.59 -8.64 10.85
CA VAL A 352 -14.58 -7.63 10.43
C VAL A 352 -15.57 -7.29 11.55
N GLU A 353 -16.04 -8.27 12.33
CA GLU A 353 -17.03 -7.99 13.40
C GLU A 353 -16.43 -7.21 14.57
N THR A 354 -15.17 -7.44 14.94
CA THR A 354 -14.51 -6.66 16.00
C THR A 354 -14.28 -5.21 15.57
N LEU A 355 -13.95 -5.00 14.30
CA LEU A 355 -13.84 -3.67 13.70
C LEU A 355 -15.19 -2.97 13.62
N LEU A 356 -16.25 -3.66 13.18
CA LEU A 356 -17.61 -3.13 13.17
C LEU A 356 -18.07 -2.79 14.59
N GLN A 357 -17.76 -3.62 15.58
CA GLN A 357 -18.07 -3.32 16.98
C GLN A 357 -17.34 -2.06 17.46
N GLY A 358 -16.05 -1.94 17.16
CA GLY A 358 -15.28 -0.72 17.44
C GLY A 358 -15.92 0.51 16.79
N LEU A 359 -16.32 0.41 15.52
CA LEU A 359 -17.02 1.47 14.79
C LEU A 359 -18.38 1.85 15.41
N ARG A 360 -19.14 0.88 15.94
CA ARG A 360 -20.44 1.13 16.58
C ARG A 360 -20.32 1.97 17.87
N GLU A 361 -19.19 1.88 18.57
CA GLU A 361 -18.96 2.59 19.84
C GLU A 361 -18.60 4.07 19.65
N ILE A 362 -18.21 4.51 18.45
CA ILE A 362 -17.88 5.92 18.21
C ILE A 362 -19.16 6.73 17.98
N PRO A 363 -19.33 7.87 18.67
CA PRO A 363 -20.39 8.82 18.38
C PRO A 363 -20.10 9.56 17.09
N MET A 364 -20.37 8.90 15.95
CA MET A 364 -20.02 9.40 14.62
C MET A 364 -21.22 9.80 13.77
N LEU A 365 -22.42 9.36 14.13
CA LEU A 365 -23.56 9.45 13.23
C LEU A 365 -24.44 10.67 13.53
N PRO A 366 -24.52 11.66 12.63
CA PRO A 366 -25.48 12.74 12.76
C PRO A 366 -26.90 12.23 12.53
N LEU A 367 -27.81 12.64 13.42
CA LEU A 367 -29.24 12.41 13.30
C LEU A 367 -29.97 13.67 12.81
N ALA A 368 -31.17 13.47 12.28
CA ALA A 368 -32.08 14.54 11.83
C ALA A 368 -32.52 15.51 12.95
N ASP A 369 -32.39 15.11 14.21
CA ASP A 369 -32.66 15.96 15.39
C ASP A 369 -31.47 16.85 15.79
N GLY A 370 -30.35 16.74 15.08
CA GLY A 370 -29.13 17.48 15.34
C GLY A 370 -28.19 16.82 16.36
N ARG A 371 -28.56 15.70 16.99
CA ARG A 371 -27.67 14.92 17.86
C ARG A 371 -26.66 14.13 17.02
N VAL A 372 -25.52 13.84 17.63
CA VAL A 372 -24.52 12.89 17.09
C VAL A 372 -24.47 11.70 18.05
N VAL A 373 -24.74 10.51 17.55
CA VAL A 373 -24.92 9.31 18.40
C VAL A 373 -23.96 8.19 18.02
N ALA A 374 -23.69 7.33 19.00
CA ALA A 374 -23.05 6.05 18.81
C ALA A 374 -24.11 4.99 18.53
N LEU A 375 -23.83 4.07 17.61
CA LEU A 375 -24.75 3.01 17.20
C LEU A 375 -24.91 1.90 18.26
N SER A 376 -24.05 1.89 19.29
CA SER A 376 -24.16 0.97 20.42
C SER A 376 -25.24 1.34 21.44
N GLY A 377 -25.71 2.59 21.46
CA GLY A 377 -26.55 3.13 22.53
C GLY A 377 -28.06 3.15 22.24
N GLU A 378 -28.43 3.54 21.02
CA GLU A 378 -29.84 3.63 20.59
C GLU A 378 -30.02 3.05 19.18
N GLY A 379 -31.22 2.51 18.91
CA GLY A 379 -31.55 2.00 17.58
C GLY A 379 -31.71 3.14 16.58
N VAL A 380 -30.89 3.14 15.54
CA VAL A 380 -30.87 4.17 14.51
C VAL A 380 -31.43 3.63 13.20
N PHE A 381 -32.15 4.50 12.47
CA PHE A 381 -32.89 4.10 11.29
C PHE A 381 -32.61 4.96 10.06
N PHE A 382 -32.75 4.37 8.88
CA PHE A 382 -32.72 5.11 7.61
C PHE A 382 -34.03 5.90 7.39
N PRO A 383 -33.96 7.07 6.71
CA PRO A 383 -35.16 7.82 6.30
C PRO A 383 -36.16 6.97 5.51
N LEU A 384 -37.45 7.28 5.66
CA LEU A 384 -38.53 6.64 4.90
C LEU A 384 -38.57 7.17 3.46
N GLY A 385 -38.23 6.33 2.49
CA GLY A 385 -38.15 6.68 1.07
C GLY A 385 -36.77 7.15 0.62
N ASP A 386 -36.63 7.47 -0.67
CA ASP A 386 -35.38 8.05 -1.20
C ASP A 386 -35.17 9.46 -0.63
N ALA A 387 -33.92 9.84 -0.36
CA ALA A 387 -33.56 11.15 0.20
C ALA A 387 -34.07 12.36 -0.61
N LYS A 388 -34.45 12.13 -1.88
CA LYS A 388 -35.02 13.14 -2.79
C LYS A 388 -36.54 13.30 -2.64
N ASP A 389 -37.22 12.29 -2.12
CA ASP A 389 -38.66 12.25 -1.87
C ASP A 389 -38.98 12.35 -0.38
N ALA A 390 -38.10 12.93 0.46
CA ALA A 390 -38.45 13.24 1.84
C ALA A 390 -39.59 14.29 1.84
N HIS A 391 -40.82 13.79 1.91
CA HIS A 391 -42.03 14.57 1.73
C HIS A 391 -42.07 15.70 2.78
N THR A 392 -42.24 16.93 2.28
CA THR A 392 -42.59 18.13 3.04
C THR A 392 -43.62 17.82 4.12
N GLY A 393 -43.24 17.90 5.40
CA GLY A 393 -44.13 17.73 6.56
C GLY A 393 -43.81 16.58 7.52
N MET A 394 -42.81 15.73 7.24
CA MET A 394 -42.38 14.64 8.13
C MET A 394 -41.13 14.93 8.98
N GLU A 395 -40.52 16.11 8.82
CA GLU A 395 -39.30 16.50 9.55
C GLU A 395 -39.48 16.40 11.07
N ALA A 396 -40.65 16.77 11.60
CA ALA A 396 -40.93 16.68 13.03
C ALA A 396 -41.05 15.23 13.52
N LEU A 397 -41.56 14.29 12.71
CA LEU A 397 -41.53 12.86 13.01
C LEU A 397 -40.08 12.33 12.98
N TYR A 398 -39.27 12.80 12.03
CA TYR A 398 -37.87 12.39 11.92
C TYR A 398 -36.97 12.93 13.02
N ARG A 399 -37.34 14.04 13.67
CA ARG A 399 -36.66 14.50 14.89
C ARG A 399 -36.99 13.66 16.12
N ASP A 400 -38.12 12.97 16.09
CA ASP A 400 -38.60 12.17 17.20
C ASP A 400 -38.18 10.69 17.09
N LEU A 401 -37.83 10.27 15.89
CA LEU A 401 -37.19 8.99 15.59
C LEU A 401 -35.68 9.22 15.45
N SER A 402 -34.84 8.31 15.94
CA SER A 402 -33.38 8.41 15.72
C SER A 402 -33.04 8.09 14.26
N ILE A 403 -33.26 9.05 13.35
CA ILE A 403 -33.06 8.89 11.90
C ILE A 403 -31.74 9.50 11.47
N VAL A 404 -30.99 8.79 10.62
CA VAL A 404 -29.75 9.29 10.00
C VAL A 404 -30.02 10.56 9.21
N GLU A 405 -29.17 11.57 9.39
CA GLU A 405 -29.23 12.84 8.64
C GLU A 405 -29.30 12.59 7.12
N PRO A 406 -30.39 12.96 6.42
CA PRO A 406 -30.55 12.67 4.98
C PRO A 406 -29.45 13.29 4.10
N GLY A 407 -28.88 14.42 4.54
CA GLY A 407 -27.74 15.06 3.88
C GLY A 407 -26.50 14.15 3.82
N LEU A 408 -26.27 13.32 4.83
CA LEU A 408 -25.16 12.36 4.85
C LEU A 408 -25.30 11.30 3.74
N LEU A 409 -26.53 10.88 3.46
CA LEU A 409 -26.85 9.81 2.50
C LEU A 409 -26.89 10.29 1.04
N SER A 410 -26.80 11.60 0.80
CA SER A 410 -26.97 12.23 -0.52
C SER A 410 -25.82 13.17 -0.93
N CYS A 411 -24.76 13.25 -0.12
CA CYS A 411 -23.66 14.20 -0.34
C CYS A 411 -22.54 13.70 -1.27
N LEU A 412 -22.53 12.42 -1.64
CA LEU A 412 -21.58 11.83 -2.59
C LEU A 412 -22.27 11.46 -3.92
N ASP A 413 -21.51 10.81 -4.82
CA ASP A 413 -22.03 10.17 -6.03
C ASP A 413 -22.82 8.89 -5.71
N ASP A 414 -23.55 8.34 -6.69
CA ASP A 414 -24.42 7.18 -6.48
C ASP A 414 -23.64 5.98 -5.89
N LEU A 415 -22.40 5.76 -6.36
CA LEU A 415 -21.52 4.73 -5.82
C LEU A 415 -21.14 5.03 -4.37
N GLY A 416 -20.62 6.22 -4.06
CA GLY A 416 -20.24 6.59 -2.69
C GLY A 416 -21.42 6.51 -1.72
N ASN A 417 -22.59 7.01 -2.10
CA ASN A 417 -23.80 6.94 -1.27
C ASN A 417 -24.25 5.49 -1.02
N SER A 418 -24.16 4.62 -2.03
CA SER A 418 -24.46 3.19 -1.87
C SER A 418 -23.51 2.51 -0.89
N GLN A 419 -22.21 2.84 -0.94
CA GLN A 419 -21.17 2.34 -0.03
C GLN A 419 -21.41 2.79 1.41
N VAL A 420 -21.79 4.05 1.62
CA VAL A 420 -22.19 4.57 2.94
C VAL A 420 -23.41 3.80 3.47
N ARG A 421 -24.47 3.65 2.65
CA ARG A 421 -25.69 2.94 3.07
C ARG A 421 -25.44 1.48 3.40
N GLU A 422 -24.55 0.80 2.66
CA GLU A 422 -24.15 -0.58 2.92
C GLU A 422 -23.36 -0.70 4.23
N LEU A 423 -22.39 0.18 4.47
CA LEU A 423 -21.64 0.18 5.73
C LEU A 423 -22.57 0.41 6.93
N LEU A 424 -23.47 1.38 6.84
CA LEU A 424 -24.44 1.68 7.89
C LEU A 424 -25.36 0.48 8.17
N ARG A 425 -25.79 -0.27 7.15
CA ARG A 425 -26.54 -1.53 7.33
C ARG A 425 -25.72 -2.56 8.12
N ARG A 426 -24.44 -2.74 7.82
CA ARG A 426 -23.54 -3.64 8.57
C ARG A 426 -23.30 -3.17 10.01
N LEU A 427 -23.37 -1.87 10.25
CA LEU A 427 -23.30 -1.26 11.58
C LEU A 427 -24.63 -1.32 12.35
N GLN A 428 -25.65 -2.03 11.84
CA GLN A 428 -26.98 -2.19 12.44
C GLN A 428 -27.87 -0.93 12.40
N VAL A 429 -27.70 -0.09 11.37
CA VAL A 429 -28.75 0.89 11.02
C VAL A 429 -29.86 0.16 10.27
N HIS A 430 -31.09 0.29 10.75
CA HIS A 430 -32.23 -0.47 10.25
C HIS A 430 -33.05 0.33 9.24
N GLU A 431 -33.68 -0.36 8.29
CA GLU A 431 -34.67 0.29 7.42
C GLU A 431 -35.98 0.52 8.20
N LEU A 432 -36.57 1.70 8.02
CA LEU A 432 -37.84 2.05 8.63
C LEU A 432 -38.99 1.48 7.81
N GLU A 433 -39.63 0.42 8.30
CA GLU A 433 -40.91 -0.03 7.75
C GLU A 433 -42.07 0.81 8.31
N PRO A 434 -42.90 1.45 7.46
CA PRO A 434 -43.99 2.30 7.94
C PRO A 434 -44.94 1.63 8.94
N ARG A 435 -45.16 0.31 8.77
CA ARG A 435 -46.01 -0.48 9.67
C ARG A 435 -45.38 -0.69 11.05
N GLN A 436 -44.06 -0.86 11.12
CA GLN A 436 -43.35 -1.02 12.40
C GLN A 436 -43.37 0.29 13.18
N VAL A 437 -43.15 1.44 12.52
CA VAL A 437 -43.26 2.78 13.15
C VAL A 437 -44.63 3.00 13.77
N LEU A 438 -45.69 2.65 13.04
CA LEU A 438 -47.05 2.78 13.53
C LEU A 438 -47.26 1.91 14.78
N ARG A 439 -46.83 0.64 14.73
CA ARG A 439 -47.09 -0.34 15.80
C ARG A 439 -46.23 -0.15 17.05
N GLU A 440 -44.97 0.22 16.88
CA GLU A 440 -43.96 0.21 17.95
C GLU A 440 -43.70 1.60 18.51
N HIS A 441 -43.92 2.66 17.73
CA HIS A 441 -43.66 4.04 18.16
C HIS A 441 -44.93 4.88 18.30
N ILE A 442 -45.69 5.04 17.20
CA ILE A 442 -46.80 6.01 17.15
C ILE A 442 -48.03 5.53 17.94
N TYR A 443 -48.53 4.31 17.73
CA TYR A 443 -49.70 3.81 18.45
C TYR A 443 -49.46 3.66 19.96
N PRO A 444 -48.31 3.13 20.42
CA PRO A 444 -48.01 3.10 21.85
C PRO A 444 -47.95 4.49 22.46
N ALA A 445 -47.31 5.46 21.78
CA ALA A 445 -47.25 6.84 22.24
C ALA A 445 -48.63 7.49 22.39
N LEU A 446 -49.54 7.21 21.46
CA LEU A 446 -50.93 7.69 21.51
C LEU A 446 -51.75 7.01 22.63
N ARG A 447 -51.51 5.72 22.91
CA ARG A 447 -52.22 4.95 23.95
C ARG A 447 -51.73 5.27 25.36
N ASN A 448 -50.43 5.43 25.56
CA ASN A 448 -49.83 5.70 26.87
C ASN A 448 -49.81 7.20 27.24
N GLY A 449 -50.22 8.07 26.32
CA GLY A 449 -50.32 9.52 26.55
C GLY A 449 -48.98 10.26 26.48
N SER A 450 -47.88 9.62 26.07
CA SER A 450 -46.56 10.27 25.95
C SER A 450 -46.53 11.37 24.89
N TRP A 451 -47.48 11.38 23.95
CA TRP A 451 -47.65 12.48 23.00
C TRP A 451 -48.01 13.81 23.67
N LYS A 452 -48.57 13.82 24.88
CA LYS A 452 -48.97 15.05 25.61
C LYS A 452 -47.76 15.90 26.01
N THR A 453 -46.57 15.31 26.13
CA THR A 453 -45.33 16.02 26.47
C THR A 453 -44.52 16.42 25.23
N LYS A 454 -44.97 16.04 24.03
CA LYS A 454 -44.26 16.31 22.77
C LYS A 454 -44.71 17.63 22.12
N PRO A 455 -43.81 18.30 21.37
CA PRO A 455 -44.15 19.44 20.53
C PRO A 455 -45.32 19.15 19.56
N VAL A 456 -46.11 20.18 19.28
CA VAL A 456 -47.36 20.08 18.49
C VAL A 456 -47.11 19.57 17.07
N ASP A 457 -46.02 20.01 16.46
CA ASP A 457 -45.54 19.61 15.14
C ASP A 457 -45.27 18.10 15.06
N ILE A 458 -44.66 17.48 16.09
CA ILE A 458 -44.41 16.03 16.12
C ILE A 458 -45.74 15.27 16.14
N VAL A 459 -46.68 15.71 16.98
CA VAL A 459 -48.01 15.08 17.07
C VAL A 459 -48.78 15.25 15.76
N VAL A 460 -48.70 16.40 15.10
CA VAL A 460 -49.29 16.59 13.77
C VAL A 460 -48.64 15.64 12.75
N SER A 461 -47.31 15.48 12.75
CA SER A 461 -46.64 14.53 11.86
C SER A 461 -47.04 13.08 12.14
N TYR A 462 -47.31 12.69 13.38
CA TYR A 462 -47.88 11.36 13.69
C TYR A 462 -49.23 11.14 13.00
N LEU A 463 -50.12 12.13 13.06
CA LEU A 463 -51.44 12.07 12.44
C LEU A 463 -51.36 11.98 10.91
N VAL A 464 -50.45 12.75 10.31
CA VAL A 464 -50.16 12.68 8.87
C VAL A 464 -49.62 11.30 8.50
N PHE A 465 -48.72 10.74 9.30
CA PHE A 465 -48.13 9.42 9.07
C PHE A 465 -49.15 8.29 9.17
N ILE A 466 -50.03 8.32 10.19
CA ILE A 466 -51.15 7.38 10.32
C ILE A 466 -52.03 7.46 9.08
N LYS A 467 -52.42 8.66 8.65
CA LYS A 467 -53.28 8.84 7.47
C LYS A 467 -52.66 8.27 6.20
N GLN A 468 -51.35 8.37 6.03
CA GLN A 468 -50.67 7.93 4.82
C GLN A 468 -50.39 6.42 4.79
N HIS A 469 -50.18 5.79 5.95
CA HIS A 469 -49.67 4.41 6.01
C HIS A 469 -50.55 3.40 6.77
N SER A 470 -51.61 3.85 7.44
CA SER A 470 -52.56 2.94 8.11
C SER A 470 -53.58 2.34 7.13
N GLN A 471 -54.03 1.12 7.42
CA GLN A 471 -55.21 0.53 6.77
C GLN A 471 -56.43 0.77 7.68
N ASP A 472 -57.63 0.89 7.09
CA ASP A 472 -58.90 1.33 7.72
C ASP A 472 -59.33 0.61 9.02
N GLN A 473 -58.61 -0.44 9.46
CA GLN A 473 -58.90 -1.22 10.66
C GLN A 473 -57.87 -1.08 11.79
N ASP A 474 -56.69 -0.50 11.56
CA ASP A 474 -55.57 -0.53 12.52
C ASP A 474 -55.67 0.49 13.67
N TYR A 475 -56.45 1.56 13.50
CA TYR A 475 -56.61 2.62 14.50
C TYR A 475 -57.91 2.54 15.31
N LYS A 476 -58.70 1.46 15.15
CA LYS A 476 -59.91 1.24 15.94
C LYS A 476 -59.55 1.07 17.42
N GLY A 477 -59.97 2.01 18.25
CA GLY A 477 -59.68 2.04 19.69
C GLY A 477 -58.53 2.95 20.11
N LEU A 478 -57.93 3.72 19.19
CA LEU A 478 -56.98 4.78 19.52
C LEU A 478 -57.70 6.12 19.72
N THR A 479 -57.42 6.80 20.83
CA THR A 479 -57.81 8.20 21.05
C THR A 479 -56.87 9.11 20.30
N ILE A 480 -57.31 9.58 19.14
CA ILE A 480 -56.55 10.44 18.26
C ILE A 480 -56.75 11.90 18.69
N PRO A 481 -55.68 12.67 19.00
CA PRO A 481 -55.79 14.05 19.42
C PRO A 481 -56.16 14.98 18.26
N ALA A 482 -57.02 15.94 18.53
CA ALA A 482 -57.41 16.99 17.59
C ALA A 482 -56.75 18.33 18.00
N LEU A 483 -56.19 19.04 17.02
CA LEU A 483 -55.66 20.39 17.24
C LEU A 483 -56.83 21.38 17.35
N THR A 484 -56.93 22.08 18.48
CA THR A 484 -57.99 23.07 18.76
C THR A 484 -57.39 24.44 19.05
N ASN A 485 -58.24 25.47 19.14
CA ASN A 485 -57.86 26.81 19.60
C ASN A 485 -57.32 26.85 21.05
N LYS A 486 -57.41 25.74 21.80
CA LYS A 486 -56.85 25.56 23.15
C LYS A 486 -55.74 24.50 23.19
N GLY A 487 -55.07 24.27 22.06
CA GLY A 487 -54.03 23.24 21.92
C GLY A 487 -54.57 21.87 21.51
N LEU A 488 -53.73 20.85 21.57
CA LEU A 488 -54.11 19.47 21.25
C LEU A 488 -55.01 18.89 22.36
N ARG A 489 -56.21 18.42 21.99
CA ARG A 489 -57.15 17.78 22.91
C ARG A 489 -57.66 16.46 22.35
N CYS A 490 -57.79 15.46 23.22
CA CYS A 490 -58.47 14.21 22.88
C CYS A 490 -59.98 14.43 22.94
N PRO A 491 -60.71 14.17 21.84
CA PRO A 491 -62.16 14.27 21.83
C PRO A 491 -62.87 13.31 22.79
N ALA A 492 -62.24 12.18 23.13
CA ALA A 492 -62.75 11.24 24.13
C ALA A 492 -62.66 11.76 25.58
N GLU A 493 -61.74 12.70 25.86
CA GLU A 493 -61.52 13.26 27.21
C GLU A 493 -62.18 14.65 27.37
N SER A 494 -62.45 15.34 26.26
CA SER A 494 -63.00 16.71 26.28
C SER A 494 -63.81 17.02 25.04
N LYS A 495 -64.95 17.71 25.20
CA LYS A 495 -65.82 18.09 24.08
C LYS A 495 -65.09 19.05 23.14
N VAL A 496 -64.88 18.63 21.90
CA VAL A 496 -64.34 19.45 20.81
C VAL A 496 -65.49 19.83 19.89
N TRP A 497 -65.66 21.14 19.64
CA TRP A 497 -66.79 21.66 18.85
C TRP A 497 -66.31 22.17 17.49
N PHE A 498 -66.85 21.60 16.41
CA PHE A 498 -66.58 22.01 15.03
C PHE A 498 -67.86 22.57 14.39
N SER A 499 -68.27 23.80 14.76
CA SER A 499 -69.38 24.48 14.07
C SER A 499 -68.92 25.74 13.34
N LYS A 500 -69.67 26.12 12.29
CA LYS A 500 -69.49 27.39 11.56
C LYS A 500 -69.53 28.61 12.48
N ASP A 501 -70.30 28.52 13.57
CA ASP A 501 -70.52 29.62 14.52
C ASP A 501 -69.23 30.01 15.26
N TYR A 502 -68.21 29.14 15.24
CA TYR A 502 -66.88 29.38 15.80
C TYR A 502 -65.82 29.69 14.73
N GLY A 503 -66.21 29.98 13.48
CA GLY A 503 -65.30 30.30 12.38
C GLY A 503 -64.61 29.09 11.73
N ASN A 504 -65.08 27.87 12.01
CA ASN A 504 -64.53 26.63 11.44
C ASN A 504 -65.15 26.29 10.08
N ILE A 505 -64.41 25.49 9.30
CA ILE A 505 -64.80 25.05 7.94
C ILE A 505 -66.00 24.11 8.03
N ASP A 506 -66.93 24.25 7.08
CA ASP A 506 -68.10 23.38 6.94
C ASP A 506 -67.73 22.05 6.28
N LEU A 507 -67.32 21.11 7.13
CA LEU A 507 -66.84 19.78 6.75
C LEU A 507 -67.80 19.03 5.79
N PRO A 508 -69.13 18.99 6.01
CA PRO A 508 -70.08 18.40 5.06
C PRO A 508 -70.08 19.02 3.66
N SER A 509 -69.89 20.34 3.56
CA SER A 509 -69.98 21.06 2.27
C SER A 509 -68.67 21.10 1.50
N GLN A 510 -67.52 21.16 2.19
CA GLN A 510 -66.20 21.30 1.56
C GLN A 510 -65.47 19.97 1.35
N LEU A 511 -65.82 18.91 2.08
CA LEU A 511 -65.24 17.57 1.92
C LEU A 511 -66.32 16.47 1.80
N PRO A 512 -67.19 16.54 0.78
CA PRO A 512 -68.22 15.52 0.58
C PRO A 512 -67.57 14.17 0.22
N GLY A 513 -67.92 13.11 0.95
CA GLY A 513 -67.46 11.75 0.66
C GLY A 513 -66.29 11.19 1.49
N LYS A 514 -65.69 11.97 2.40
CA LYS A 514 -64.71 11.46 3.41
C LYS A 514 -65.33 11.29 4.80
N HIS A 515 -66.59 10.85 4.85
CA HIS A 515 -67.35 10.71 6.10
C HIS A 515 -66.77 9.66 7.08
N SER A 516 -65.92 8.75 6.62
CA SER A 516 -65.22 7.76 7.43
C SER A 516 -63.96 8.28 8.15
N PHE A 517 -63.38 9.40 7.70
CA PHE A 517 -62.14 9.94 8.28
C PHE A 517 -62.37 11.08 9.29
N ILE A 518 -63.52 11.76 9.21
CA ILE A 518 -63.88 12.87 10.10
C ILE A 518 -64.78 12.38 11.25
N THR A 519 -65.19 11.11 11.25
CA THR A 519 -65.86 10.44 12.37
C THR A 519 -64.86 9.95 13.42
N LEU A 520 -64.00 10.85 13.89
CA LEU A 520 -63.49 10.75 15.25
C LEU A 520 -64.39 11.65 16.10
N THR A 521 -65.32 10.98 16.79
CA THR A 521 -66.22 11.44 17.86
C THR A 521 -67.24 12.53 17.50
N VAL A 522 -68.49 12.09 17.35
CA VAL A 522 -69.61 12.69 18.10
C VAL A 522 -70.00 11.71 19.19
#